data_AF-T0LR29-F1
#
_entry.id   AF-T0LR29-F1
#
_cell.length_a   1.000
_cell.length_b   1.000
_cell.length_c   1.000
_cell.angle_alpha   90.00
_cell.angle_beta   90.00
_cell.angle_gamma   90.00
#
_symmetry.space_group_name_H-M   'P 1'
#
loop_
_entity.id
_entity.type
_entity.pdbx_description
1 polymer ?
#
loop_
_entity_poly.entity_id
_entity_poly.type
_entity_poly.pdbx_seq_one_letter_code
_entity_poly.pdbx_strand_id
1 'polypeptide(L)'
;MGLNRFSEDLDFTASKDFQPETIEHAILEVGRFYTTSYSMTENENSLTYRLKIEGPLYRNPSSLQTVKVEISLREQVLLKPSNRIITPLYIDLQPYTVLFMDPLEIMSEKFRALITRKKARDLYDIYFLILKQTGFDIKLVNKKLEFYSMSFDSKVFLTRVKNLKYQWEKEIQGLVRSVPEFDEVISSIVKFIGMYT
;
A
#
# COMPACT_ATOMS: atom_id res chain seq x y z
N MET A 1 2.40 -10.24 -6.16
CA MET A 1 2.00 -9.15 -7.08
C MET A 1 2.99 -8.04 -6.88
N GLY A 2 3.93 -7.85 -7.81
CA GLY A 2 4.89 -6.75 -7.70
C GLY A 2 4.36 -5.53 -8.43
N LEU A 3 4.17 -4.41 -7.74
CA LEU A 3 3.93 -3.11 -8.37
C LEU A 3 5.18 -2.72 -9.17
N ASN A 4 5.02 -2.04 -10.30
CA ASN A 4 6.16 -1.54 -11.09
C ASN A 4 6.63 -0.15 -10.59
N ARG A 5 6.70 0.02 -9.27
CA ARG A 5 7.23 1.19 -8.58
C ARG A 5 7.80 0.80 -7.23
N PHE A 6 8.74 1.60 -6.75
CA PHE A 6 9.24 1.44 -5.39
C PHE A 6 8.18 1.89 -4.36
N SER A 7 8.16 1.24 -3.21
CA SER A 7 7.34 1.60 -2.05
C SER A 7 8.25 1.56 -0.83
N GLU A 8 8.35 2.69 -0.13
CA GLU A 8 9.24 2.88 1.02
C GLU A 8 8.60 2.44 2.35
N ASP A 9 7.26 2.43 2.38
CA ASP A 9 6.48 2.13 3.56
C ASP A 9 6.08 0.64 3.60
N LEU A 10 6.06 0.07 4.81
CA LEU A 10 5.47 -1.23 5.10
C LEU A 10 4.14 -1.04 5.83
N ASP A 11 3.05 -1.38 5.16
CA ASP A 11 1.69 -1.26 5.69
C ASP A 11 1.17 -2.65 6.12
N PHE A 12 0.71 -2.74 7.37
CA PHE A 12 0.13 -3.95 7.96
C PHE A 12 -1.26 -3.67 8.55
N THR A 13 -2.05 -4.72 8.68
CA THR A 13 -3.28 -4.73 9.47
C THR A 13 -3.05 -5.66 10.66
N ALA A 14 -3.29 -5.16 11.87
CA ALA A 14 -3.12 -5.95 13.09
C ALA A 14 -4.10 -7.13 13.10
N SER A 15 -3.57 -8.33 13.35
CA SER A 15 -4.38 -9.49 13.70
C SER A 15 -4.86 -9.38 15.15
N LYS A 16 -5.84 -10.20 15.55
CA LYS A 16 -6.38 -10.18 16.92
C LYS A 16 -5.34 -10.51 18.00
N ASP A 17 -4.32 -11.28 17.63
CA ASP A 17 -3.22 -11.73 18.47
C ASP A 17 -1.95 -10.88 18.30
N PHE A 18 -2.00 -9.82 17.49
CA PHE A 18 -0.85 -8.95 17.27
C PHE A 18 -0.33 -8.34 18.58
N GLN A 19 0.98 -8.44 18.79
CA GLN A 19 1.70 -7.87 19.93
C GLN A 19 2.76 -6.88 19.41
N PRO A 20 2.76 -5.59 19.84
CA PRO A 20 3.73 -4.57 19.44
C PRO A 20 5.20 -5.02 19.58
N GLU A 21 5.49 -5.83 20.60
CA GLU A 21 6.80 -6.40 20.90
C GLU A 21 7.38 -7.17 19.71
N THR A 22 6.53 -7.77 18.87
CA THR A 22 6.98 -8.49 17.66
C THR A 22 7.75 -7.55 16.71
N ILE A 23 7.30 -6.31 16.58
CA ILE A 23 7.94 -5.29 15.75
C ILE A 23 9.23 -4.82 16.41
N GLU A 24 9.22 -4.63 17.72
CA GLU A 24 10.39 -4.21 18.50
C GLU A 24 11.49 -5.26 18.44
N HIS A 25 11.16 -6.55 18.56
CA HIS A 25 12.08 -7.65 18.36
C HIS A 25 12.68 -7.67 16.94
N ALA A 26 11.87 -7.44 15.91
CA ALA A 26 12.37 -7.35 14.54
C ALA A 26 13.33 -6.16 14.36
N ILE A 27 13.04 -5.01 14.96
CA ILE A 27 13.91 -3.83 14.98
C ILE A 27 15.24 -4.13 15.70
N LEU A 28 15.19 -4.83 16.83
CA LEU A 28 16.38 -5.25 17.57
C LEU A 28 17.28 -6.16 16.72
N GLU A 29 16.70 -7.10 15.96
CA GLU A 29 17.48 -7.96 15.07
C GLU A 29 18.17 -7.17 13.95
N VAL A 30 17.53 -6.12 13.40
CA VAL A 30 18.21 -5.18 12.47
C VAL A 30 19.37 -4.47 13.16
N GLY A 31 19.17 -4.06 14.42
CA GLY A 31 20.18 -3.41 15.26
C GLY A 31 21.45 -4.24 15.50
N ARG A 32 21.41 -5.56 15.27
CA ARG A 32 22.59 -6.44 15.37
C ARG A 32 23.56 -6.28 14.19
N PHE A 33 23.08 -5.75 13.07
CA PHE A 33 23.87 -5.58 11.85
C PHE A 33 24.18 -4.11 11.54
N TYR A 34 23.30 -3.19 11.94
CA TYR A 34 23.43 -1.76 11.62
C TYR A 34 23.10 -0.88 12.82
N THR A 35 23.77 0.27 12.94
CA THR A 35 23.37 1.30 13.91
C THR A 35 21.95 1.73 13.61
N THR A 36 21.07 1.55 14.59
CA THR A 36 19.63 1.67 14.40
C THR A 36 19.01 2.46 15.55
N SER A 37 18.09 3.35 15.23
CA SER A 37 17.21 4.00 16.20
C SER A 37 15.79 3.98 15.68
N TYR A 38 14.80 4.01 16.58
CA TYR A 38 13.41 4.09 16.16
C TYR A 38 12.60 5.02 17.05
N SER A 39 11.50 5.52 16.49
CA SER A 39 10.43 6.17 17.25
C SER A 39 9.12 5.45 16.99
N MET A 40 8.34 5.24 18.04
CA MET A 40 6.98 4.72 17.94
C MET A 40 5.98 5.84 18.22
N THR A 41 4.90 5.88 17.45
CA THR A 41 3.74 6.74 17.70
C THR A 41 2.48 5.90 17.61
N GLU A 42 1.65 6.03 18.64
CA GLU A 42 0.35 5.36 18.72
C GLU A 42 -0.77 6.40 18.66
N ASN A 43 -1.83 6.06 17.94
CA ASN A 43 -3.12 6.72 18.03
C ASN A 43 -4.22 5.65 18.10
N GLU A 44 -5.46 6.09 18.33
CA GLU A 44 -6.63 5.20 18.49
C GLU A 44 -6.80 4.14 17.38
N ASN A 45 -6.24 4.38 16.19
CA ASN A 45 -6.49 3.58 15.00
C ASN A 45 -5.23 2.93 14.41
N SER A 46 -4.04 3.24 14.91
CA SER A 46 -2.78 2.80 14.29
C SER A 46 -1.56 2.92 15.20
N LEU A 47 -0.60 2.03 14.96
CA LEU A 47 0.78 2.13 15.44
C LEU A 47 1.69 2.48 14.27
N THR A 48 2.61 3.43 14.47
CA THR A 48 3.60 3.81 13.47
C THR A 48 4.99 3.72 14.07
N TYR A 49 5.84 2.88 13.48
CA TYR A 49 7.27 2.82 13.78
C TYR A 49 8.04 3.52 12.66
N ARG A 50 8.96 4.42 13.02
CA ARG A 50 9.94 4.98 12.08
C ARG A 50 11.31 4.50 12.47
N LEU A 51 11.85 3.58 11.68
CA LEU A 51 13.15 2.99 11.87
C LEU A 51 14.20 3.78 11.07
N LYS A 52 15.19 4.32 11.75
CA LYS A 52 16.34 5.02 11.16
C LYS A 52 17.55 4.11 11.20
N ILE A 53 18.16 3.86 10.05
CA ILE A 53 19.23 2.88 9.87
C ILE A 53 20.44 3.55 9.19
N GLU A 54 21.61 3.46 9.84
CA GLU A 54 22.90 3.71 9.20
C GLU A 54 23.29 2.48 8.36
N GLY A 55 22.62 2.33 7.21
CA GLY A 55 22.79 1.17 6.34
C GLY A 55 24.14 1.13 5.60
N PRO A 56 24.38 0.14 4.72
CA PRO A 56 25.66 -0.06 4.04
C PRO A 56 26.21 1.13 3.26
N LEU A 57 25.34 2.05 2.84
CA LEU A 57 25.68 3.24 2.06
C LEU A 57 25.72 4.52 2.91
N TYR A 58 25.63 4.41 4.24
CA TYR A 58 25.66 5.57 5.12
C TYR A 58 27.02 6.27 5.10
N ARG A 59 26.99 7.59 4.95
CA ARG A 59 28.17 8.49 4.93
C ARG A 59 28.00 9.69 5.86
N ASN A 60 26.77 10.17 6.01
CA ASN A 60 26.39 11.34 6.80
C ASN A 60 24.85 11.35 7.02
N PRO A 61 24.30 12.28 7.83
CA PRO A 61 22.87 12.29 8.14
C PRO A 61 21.91 12.37 6.94
N SER A 62 22.31 12.89 5.77
CA SER A 62 21.44 12.93 4.58
C SER A 62 21.33 11.59 3.87
N SER A 63 22.25 10.66 4.14
CA SER A 63 22.23 9.28 3.62
C SER A 63 21.54 8.28 4.57
N LEU A 64 21.00 8.77 5.69
CA LEU A 64 20.30 7.95 6.68
C LEU A 64 19.04 7.33 6.04
N GLN A 65 18.91 6.01 6.14
CA GLN A 65 17.76 5.31 5.61
C GLN A 65 16.63 5.31 6.63
N THR A 66 15.41 5.53 6.17
CA THR A 66 14.22 5.45 7.03
C THR A 66 13.25 4.42 6.47
N VAL A 67 12.88 3.45 7.30
CA VAL A 67 11.79 2.50 7.01
C VAL A 67 10.62 2.84 7.92
N LYS A 68 9.46 3.13 7.33
CA LYS A 68 8.23 3.37 8.09
C LYS A 68 7.40 2.09 8.10
N VAL A 69 7.03 1.63 9.28
CA VAL A 69 6.07 0.54 9.48
C VAL A 69 4.79 1.14 10.04
N GLU A 70 3.70 1.01 9.30
CA GLU A 70 2.37 1.49 9.67
C GLU A 70 1.46 0.28 9.90
N ILE A 71 0.84 0.19 11.07
CA ILE A 71 0.01 -0.94 11.47
C ILE A 71 -1.37 -0.38 11.80
N SER A 72 -2.37 -0.76 11.00
CA SER A 72 -3.75 -0.38 11.28
C SER A 72 -4.33 -1.27 12.37
N LEU A 73 -4.85 -0.65 13.43
CA LEU A 73 -5.58 -1.32 14.52
C LEU A 73 -7.10 -1.37 14.27
N ARG A 74 -7.59 -0.53 13.37
CA ARG A 74 -9.03 -0.41 13.05
C ARG A 74 -9.48 -1.23 11.85
N GLU A 75 -8.61 -1.43 10.87
CA GLU A 75 -8.98 -2.06 9.61
C GLU A 75 -9.17 -3.56 9.85
N GLN A 76 -10.17 -4.15 9.21
CA GLN A 76 -10.39 -5.59 9.26
C GLN A 76 -10.08 -6.17 7.88
N VAL A 77 -9.26 -7.22 7.85
CA VAL A 77 -9.03 -8.00 6.64
C VAL A 77 -10.22 -8.95 6.48
N LEU A 78 -11.03 -8.75 5.45
CA LEU A 78 -12.31 -9.45 5.25
C LEU A 78 -12.13 -10.76 4.48
N LEU A 79 -11.20 -10.79 3.51
CA LEU A 79 -10.81 -12.01 2.80
C LEU A 79 -9.65 -12.73 3.49
N LYS A 80 -9.62 -14.06 3.41
CA LYS A 80 -8.55 -14.87 4.02
C LYS A 80 -7.20 -14.52 3.38
N PRO A 81 -6.20 -14.08 4.15
CA PRO A 81 -4.86 -13.86 3.62
C PRO A 81 -4.22 -15.14 3.09
N SER A 82 -3.26 -14.99 2.18
CA SER A 82 -2.55 -16.10 1.54
C SER A 82 -1.06 -16.05 1.86
N ASN A 83 -0.46 -17.21 2.14
CA ASN A 83 0.98 -17.31 2.27
C ASN A 83 1.64 -17.12 0.90
N ARG A 84 2.66 -16.28 0.82
CA ARG A 84 3.49 -16.12 -0.37
C ARG A 84 4.95 -16.31 -0.02
N ILE A 85 5.63 -17.12 -0.83
CA ILE A 85 7.08 -17.24 -0.78
C ILE A 85 7.67 -16.03 -1.51
N ILE A 86 8.56 -15.32 -0.84
CA ILE A 86 9.39 -14.26 -1.40
C ILE A 86 10.77 -14.85 -1.63
N THR A 87 11.25 -14.75 -2.87
CA THR A 87 12.63 -15.06 -3.23
C THR A 87 13.40 -13.74 -3.30
N PRO A 88 14.31 -13.48 -2.34
CA PRO A 88 15.05 -12.23 -2.29
C PRO A 88 15.96 -12.05 -3.51
N LEU A 89 16.27 -10.79 -3.84
CA LEU A 89 17.28 -10.46 -4.85
C LEU A 89 18.71 -10.76 -4.36
N TYR A 90 18.90 -10.72 -3.04
CA TYR A 90 20.18 -10.96 -2.38
C TYR A 90 20.34 -12.45 -2.11
N ILE A 91 21.37 -13.07 -2.70
CA ILE A 91 21.58 -14.52 -2.72
C ILE A 91 21.91 -15.13 -1.35
N ASP A 92 22.38 -14.28 -0.42
CA ASP A 92 22.66 -14.59 0.98
C ASP A 92 21.38 -14.68 1.84
N LEU A 93 20.22 -14.24 1.31
CA LEU A 93 18.94 -14.39 1.97
C LEU A 93 18.17 -15.59 1.44
N GLN A 94 17.79 -16.49 2.35
CA GLN A 94 16.93 -17.62 2.01
C GLN A 94 15.50 -17.15 1.66
N PRO A 95 14.80 -17.86 0.75
CA PRO A 95 13.38 -17.62 0.53
C PRO A 95 12.59 -17.68 1.84
N TYR A 96 11.68 -16.73 2.04
CA TYR A 96 10.87 -16.64 3.24
C TYR A 96 9.39 -16.49 2.90
N THR A 97 8.52 -16.86 3.84
CA THR A 97 7.07 -16.74 3.66
C THR A 97 6.55 -15.47 4.31
N VAL A 98 5.70 -14.74 3.60
CA VAL A 98 4.94 -13.61 4.15
C VAL A 98 3.45 -13.89 4.01
N LEU A 99 2.68 -13.45 5.02
CA LEU A 99 1.23 -13.43 4.92
C LEU A 99 0.82 -12.22 4.07
N PHE A 100 0.20 -12.51 2.92
CA PHE A 100 -0.14 -11.51 1.92
C PHE A 100 -1.66 -11.34 1.85
N MET A 101 -2.11 -10.09 1.86
CA MET A 101 -3.53 -9.76 1.70
C MET A 101 -4.06 -10.25 0.34
N ASP A 102 -5.32 -10.68 0.31
CA ASP A 102 -5.95 -11.12 -0.95
C ASP A 102 -5.96 -9.96 -1.97
N PRO A 103 -5.67 -10.20 -3.27
CA PRO A 103 -5.69 -9.15 -4.27
C PRO A 103 -7.00 -8.38 -4.41
N LEU A 104 -8.16 -9.04 -4.22
CA LEU A 104 -9.46 -8.36 -4.24
C LEU A 104 -9.60 -7.44 -3.03
N GLU A 105 -9.10 -7.86 -1.87
CA GLU A 105 -9.03 -7.03 -0.67
C GLU A 105 -8.14 -5.81 -0.90
N ILE A 106 -6.93 -6.00 -1.47
CA ILE A 106 -6.02 -4.90 -1.82
C ILE A 106 -6.70 -3.93 -2.80
N MET A 107 -7.34 -4.45 -3.86
CA MET A 107 -8.09 -3.62 -4.81
C MET A 107 -9.16 -2.79 -4.09
N SER A 108 -9.93 -3.41 -3.21
CA SER A 108 -11.00 -2.73 -2.47
C SER A 108 -10.47 -1.63 -1.55
N GLU A 109 -9.31 -1.83 -0.91
CA GLU A 109 -8.64 -0.80 -0.10
C GLU A 109 -8.14 0.36 -0.95
N LYS A 110 -7.64 0.10 -2.15
CA LYS A 110 -7.22 1.17 -3.08
C LYS A 110 -8.40 2.00 -3.55
N PHE A 111 -9.53 1.38 -3.85
CA PHE A 111 -10.77 2.11 -4.14
C PHE A 111 -11.22 2.96 -2.95
N ARG A 112 -11.28 2.39 -1.74
CA ARG A 112 -11.58 3.14 -0.50
C ARG A 112 -10.62 4.31 -0.31
N ALA A 113 -9.31 4.09 -0.46
CA ALA A 113 -8.28 5.11 -0.29
C ALA A 113 -8.42 6.23 -1.33
N LEU A 114 -8.64 5.91 -2.60
CA LEU A 114 -8.81 6.90 -3.65
C LEU A 114 -10.09 7.75 -3.44
N ILE A 115 -11.17 7.12 -2.99
CA ILE A 115 -12.44 7.79 -2.66
C ILE A 115 -12.26 8.80 -1.51
N THR A 116 -11.48 8.44 -0.49
CA THR A 116 -11.34 9.21 0.75
C THR A 116 -10.19 10.22 0.72
N ARG A 117 -9.06 9.89 0.09
CA ARG A 117 -7.80 10.67 0.14
C ARG A 117 -7.44 11.37 -1.17
N LYS A 118 -8.00 10.94 -2.32
CA LYS A 118 -7.78 11.56 -3.65
C LYS A 118 -6.30 11.69 -4.07
N LYS A 119 -5.50 10.65 -3.86
CA LYS A 119 -4.07 10.64 -4.26
C LYS A 119 -3.86 9.99 -5.62
N ALA A 120 -3.00 10.57 -6.46
CA ALA A 120 -2.69 10.02 -7.78
C ALA A 120 -2.04 8.63 -7.71
N ARG A 121 -1.25 8.37 -6.66
CA ARG A 121 -0.64 7.04 -6.39
C ARG A 121 -1.69 5.93 -6.27
N ASP A 122 -2.81 6.17 -5.60
CA ASP A 122 -3.87 5.17 -5.46
C ASP A 122 -4.57 4.90 -6.80
N LEU A 123 -4.68 5.92 -7.67
CA LEU A 123 -5.16 5.77 -9.05
C LEU A 123 -4.23 4.88 -9.88
N TYR A 124 -2.91 5.11 -9.77
CA TYR A 124 -1.91 4.29 -10.44
C TYR A 124 -1.95 2.84 -9.97
N ASP A 125 -2.05 2.62 -8.65
CA ASP A 125 -2.10 1.28 -8.07
C ASP A 125 -3.36 0.51 -8.55
N ILE A 126 -4.53 1.17 -8.64
CA ILE A 126 -5.75 0.58 -9.23
C ILE A 126 -5.53 0.19 -10.68
N TYR A 127 -5.01 1.11 -11.50
CA TYR A 127 -4.72 0.84 -12.91
C TYR A 127 -3.79 -0.36 -13.07
N PHE A 128 -2.75 -0.44 -12.26
CA PHE A 128 -1.82 -1.56 -12.29
C PHE A 128 -2.49 -2.89 -11.88
N LEU A 129 -3.36 -2.89 -10.87
CA LEU A 129 -4.12 -4.07 -10.46
C LEU A 129 -5.08 -4.53 -11.56
N ILE A 130 -5.69 -3.60 -12.31
CA ILE A 130 -6.51 -3.90 -13.49
C ILE A 130 -5.66 -4.58 -14.57
N LEU A 131 -4.46 -4.08 -14.86
CA LEU A 131 -3.54 -4.74 -15.81
C LEU A 131 -3.12 -6.15 -15.36
N LYS A 132 -3.09 -6.39 -14.05
CA LYS A 132 -2.87 -7.72 -13.45
C LYS A 132 -4.13 -8.58 -13.40
N GLN A 133 -5.23 -8.14 -14.03
CA GLN A 133 -6.50 -8.85 -14.09
C GLN A 133 -7.09 -9.13 -12.70
N THR A 134 -6.83 -8.23 -11.74
CA THR A 134 -7.46 -8.29 -10.42
C THR A 134 -8.90 -7.83 -10.57
N GLY A 135 -9.83 -8.63 -10.05
CA GLY A 135 -11.26 -8.33 -10.12
C GLY A 135 -11.67 -7.16 -9.22
N PHE A 136 -12.98 -6.89 -9.21
CA PHE A 136 -13.60 -5.86 -8.39
C PHE A 136 -14.83 -6.41 -7.70
N ASP A 137 -14.98 -6.08 -6.42
CA ASP A 137 -16.15 -6.46 -5.63
C ASP A 137 -16.72 -5.21 -4.94
N ILE A 138 -17.87 -4.75 -5.43
CA ILE A 138 -18.58 -3.58 -4.89
C ILE A 138 -18.98 -3.81 -3.43
N LYS A 139 -19.35 -5.03 -3.03
CA LYS A 139 -19.74 -5.33 -1.65
C LYS A 139 -18.54 -5.15 -0.73
N LEU A 140 -17.36 -5.63 -1.16
CA LEU A 140 -16.13 -5.50 -0.39
C LEU A 140 -15.69 -4.03 -0.26
N VAL A 141 -15.77 -3.25 -1.35
CA VAL A 141 -15.50 -1.81 -1.32
C VAL A 141 -16.46 -1.08 -0.38
N ASN A 142 -17.76 -1.38 -0.47
CA ASN A 142 -18.76 -0.78 0.42
C ASN A 142 -18.51 -1.11 1.88
N LYS A 143 -18.19 -2.37 2.21
CA LYS A 143 -17.81 -2.77 3.57
C LYS A 143 -16.66 -1.94 4.12
N LYS A 144 -15.65 -1.68 3.29
CA LYS A 144 -14.51 -0.83 3.64
C LYS A 144 -14.84 0.66 3.73
N LEU A 145 -15.89 1.13 3.07
CA LEU A 145 -16.38 2.51 3.14
C LEU A 145 -17.35 2.76 4.31
N GLU A 146 -17.92 1.70 4.92
CA GLU A 146 -18.85 1.81 6.06
C GLU A 146 -18.28 2.65 7.21
N PHE A 147 -16.98 2.50 7.52
CA PHE A 147 -16.29 3.30 8.54
C PHE A 147 -16.38 4.82 8.28
N TYR A 148 -16.45 5.22 7.01
CA TYR A 148 -16.52 6.61 6.59
C TYR A 148 -17.95 7.10 6.40
N SER A 149 -18.97 6.27 6.69
CA SER A 149 -20.37 6.52 6.37
C SER A 149 -20.57 6.84 4.88
N MET A 150 -19.80 6.15 4.01
CA MET A 150 -19.83 6.32 2.56
C MET A 150 -20.23 5.02 1.87
N SER A 151 -20.69 5.14 0.63
CA SER A 151 -20.89 4.02 -0.30
C SER A 151 -20.25 4.32 -1.65
N PHE A 152 -19.97 3.27 -2.40
CA PHE A 152 -19.43 3.36 -3.74
C PHE A 152 -20.52 3.81 -4.71
N ASP A 153 -20.26 4.94 -5.36
CA ASP A 153 -21.03 5.43 -6.50
C ASP A 153 -20.07 5.61 -7.69
N SER A 154 -20.35 4.91 -8.79
CA SER A 154 -19.49 4.89 -9.96
C SER A 154 -19.37 6.27 -10.62
N LYS A 155 -20.43 7.07 -10.68
CA LYS A 155 -20.41 8.41 -11.29
C LYS A 155 -19.56 9.36 -10.47
N VAL A 156 -19.73 9.34 -9.15
CA VAL A 156 -18.95 10.15 -8.20
C VAL A 156 -17.48 9.74 -8.25
N PHE A 157 -17.20 8.44 -8.26
CA PHE A 157 -15.84 7.91 -8.39
C PHE A 157 -15.19 8.37 -9.70
N LEU A 158 -15.87 8.18 -10.84
CA LEU A 158 -15.35 8.55 -12.16
C LEU A 158 -15.09 10.06 -12.30
N THR A 159 -15.96 10.88 -11.71
CA THR A 159 -15.75 12.33 -11.67
C THR A 159 -14.51 12.69 -10.86
N ARG A 160 -14.31 12.03 -9.71
CA ARG A 160 -13.13 12.26 -8.86
C ARG A 160 -11.83 11.89 -9.56
N VAL A 161 -11.77 10.71 -10.19
CA VAL A 161 -10.52 10.26 -10.84
C VAL A 161 -10.14 11.15 -12.01
N LYS A 162 -11.11 11.64 -12.79
CA LYS A 162 -10.86 12.62 -13.88
C LYS A 162 -10.24 13.92 -13.38
N ASN A 163 -10.59 14.34 -12.16
CA ASN A 163 -10.06 15.56 -11.55
C ASN A 163 -8.62 15.40 -11.00
N LEU A 164 -8.01 14.21 -11.08
CA LEU A 164 -6.64 13.96 -10.61
C LEU A 164 -5.56 14.23 -11.67
N LYS A 165 -5.91 14.74 -12.86
CA LYS A 165 -4.96 14.95 -13.96
C LYS A 165 -3.73 15.76 -13.54
N TYR A 166 -3.95 16.88 -12.86
CA TYR A 166 -2.85 17.73 -12.40
C TYR A 166 -1.93 17.01 -11.39
N GLN A 167 -2.51 16.32 -10.40
CA GLN A 167 -1.74 15.55 -9.42
C GLN A 167 -1.02 14.37 -10.09
N TRP A 168 -1.63 13.74 -11.08
CA TRP A 168 -1.04 12.64 -11.84
C TRP A 168 0.24 13.07 -12.54
N GLU A 169 0.17 14.15 -13.32
CA GLU A 169 1.31 14.69 -14.06
C GLU A 169 2.46 15.09 -13.11
N LYS A 170 2.11 15.61 -11.92
CA LYS A 170 3.10 16.04 -10.92
C LYS A 170 3.72 14.90 -10.12
N GLU A 171 2.93 13.93 -9.67
CA GLU A 171 3.36 12.91 -8.70
C GLU A 171 3.88 11.63 -9.36
N ILE A 172 3.26 11.18 -10.45
CA ILE A 172 3.55 9.86 -11.02
C ILE A 172 4.88 9.81 -11.74
N GLN A 173 5.33 10.92 -12.34
CA GLN A 173 6.64 11.03 -12.99
C GLN A 173 7.81 10.67 -12.07
N GLY A 174 7.71 11.00 -10.78
CA GLY A 174 8.73 10.65 -9.78
C GLY A 174 8.63 9.22 -9.24
N LEU A 175 7.56 8.49 -9.54
CA LEU A 175 7.27 7.17 -8.95
C LEU A 175 7.52 6.01 -9.90
N VAL A 176 7.38 6.21 -11.21
CA VAL A 176 7.45 5.13 -12.21
C VAL A 176 8.39 5.49 -13.35
N ARG A 177 9.05 4.48 -13.93
CA ARG A 177 9.99 4.70 -15.05
C ARG A 177 9.30 5.13 -16.34
N SER A 178 8.11 4.60 -16.61
CA SER A 178 7.29 4.92 -17.77
C SER A 178 5.90 5.28 -17.28
N VAL A 179 5.57 6.56 -17.35
CA VAL A 179 4.26 7.08 -16.93
C VAL A 179 3.25 6.75 -18.03
N PRO A 180 2.16 6.02 -17.74
CA PRO A 180 1.11 5.84 -18.71
C PRO A 180 0.33 7.15 -18.91
N GLU A 181 -0.15 7.37 -20.13
CA GLU A 181 -0.96 8.55 -20.46
C GLU A 181 -2.23 8.59 -19.60
N PHE A 182 -2.51 9.75 -19.01
CA PHE A 182 -3.61 9.88 -18.05
C PHE A 182 -4.96 9.46 -18.67
N ASP A 183 -5.21 9.86 -19.91
CA ASP A 183 -6.48 9.57 -20.60
C ASP A 183 -6.64 8.07 -20.91
N GLU A 184 -5.54 7.33 -21.13
CA GLU A 184 -5.55 5.87 -21.29
C GLU A 184 -5.87 5.17 -19.96
N VAL A 185 -5.29 5.66 -18.86
CA VAL A 185 -5.55 5.17 -17.51
C VAL A 185 -7.03 5.35 -17.15
N ILE A 186 -7.58 6.54 -17.39
CA ILE A 186 -8.99 6.83 -17.15
C ILE A 186 -9.89 5.96 -18.02
N SER A 187 -9.58 5.81 -19.31
CA SER A 187 -10.35 4.95 -20.22
C SER A 187 -10.38 3.49 -19.74
N SER A 188 -9.24 2.98 -19.26
CA SER A 188 -9.12 1.64 -18.72
C SER A 188 -9.98 1.45 -17.47
N ILE A 189 -9.97 2.43 -16.56
CA ILE A 189 -10.77 2.41 -15.33
C ILE A 189 -12.27 2.51 -15.62
N VAL A 190 -12.68 3.37 -16.56
CA VAL A 190 -14.08 3.49 -17.00
C VAL A 190 -14.58 2.16 -17.56
N LYS A 191 -13.82 1.55 -18.47
CA LYS A 191 -14.15 0.24 -19.04
C LYS A 191 -14.24 -0.83 -17.96
N PHE A 192 -13.27 -0.86 -17.05
CA PHE A 192 -13.24 -1.81 -15.94
C PHE A 192 -14.48 -1.70 -15.05
N ILE A 193 -14.82 -0.49 -14.58
CA ILE A 193 -16.00 -0.28 -13.72
C ILE A 193 -17.29 -0.69 -14.45
N GLY A 194 -17.41 -0.36 -15.74
CA GLY A 194 -18.57 -0.73 -16.56
C GLY A 194 -18.78 -2.24 -16.73
N MET A 195 -17.81 -3.09 -16.38
CA MET A 195 -17.99 -4.55 -16.36
C MET A 195 -18.69 -5.04 -15.09
N TYR A 196 -18.79 -4.21 -14.05
CA TYR A 196 -19.31 -4.56 -12.72
C TYR A 196 -20.53 -3.73 -12.30
N THR A 197 -21.01 -2.83 -13.16
CA THR A 197 -22.18 -1.96 -12.95
C THR A 197 -23.14 -2.09 -14.11
#